data_AF-A0A0S2S3Y9-F1
#
_entry.id   AF-A0A0S2S3Y9-F1
#
_cell.length_a   1.000
_cell.length_b   1.000
_cell.length_c   1.000
_cell.angle_alpha   90.00
_cell.angle_beta   90.00
_cell.angle_gamma   90.00
#
_symmetry.space_group_name_H-M   'P 1'
#
loop_
_entity.id
_entity.type
_entity.pdbx_description
1 polymer ?
#
loop_
_entity_poly.entity_id
_entity_poly.type
_entity_poly.pdbx_seq_one_letter_code
_entity_poly.pdbx_strand_id
1 'polypeptide(L)'
;MPAFSLPEPTGKYAIGTISQHLTDQSRDETLSATPGDKRELMINVWYPVDPDVAKQKPKEPYPAELGEAISLVFGIPKQLFSYLTTIPTHVVQGAEISNAEAKYPVLLFSPGIRSTRFQSMTAVEELVSHGYIVVSFDPTYTKKRS
;
A
#
# COMPACT_ATOMS: atom_id res chain seq x y z
N MET A 1 16.73 3.12 20.55
CA MET A 1 16.23 2.17 19.52
C MET A 1 16.69 2.70 18.17
N PRO A 2 17.14 1.87 17.22
CA PRO A 2 17.61 2.36 15.92
C PRO A 2 16.42 2.96 15.16
N ALA A 3 16.52 4.25 14.83
CA ALA A 3 15.53 4.96 14.02
C ALA A 3 15.86 4.70 12.55
N PHE A 4 15.26 3.67 11.97
CA PHE A 4 15.28 3.50 10.52
C PHE A 4 14.32 4.53 9.91
N SER A 5 14.80 5.30 8.94
CA SER A 5 13.97 6.16 8.10
C SER A 5 13.98 5.61 6.68
N LEU A 6 12.86 5.76 5.99
CA LEU A 6 12.82 5.58 4.54
C LEU A 6 13.75 6.58 3.87
N PRO A 7 14.47 6.22 2.79
CA PRO A 7 15.18 7.20 1.99
C PRO A 7 14.17 8.17 1.37
N GLU A 8 14.56 9.44 1.26
CA GLU A 8 13.73 10.47 0.64
C GLU A 8 13.55 10.16 -0.86
N PRO A 9 12.31 10.16 -1.38
CA PRO A 9 12.06 10.02 -2.81
C PRO A 9 12.71 11.17 -3.60
N THR A 10 13.24 10.88 -4.78
CA THR A 10 14.02 11.87 -5.55
C THR A 10 13.22 12.63 -6.60
N GLY A 11 11.97 12.22 -6.85
CA GLY A 11 11.11 12.84 -7.85
C GLY A 11 10.43 14.15 -7.41
N LYS A 12 9.74 14.80 -8.35
CA LYS A 12 9.11 16.12 -8.15
C LYS A 12 7.76 16.07 -7.44
N TYR A 13 7.13 14.90 -7.37
CA TYR A 13 5.80 14.74 -6.78
C TYR A 13 5.86 14.26 -5.34
N ALA A 14 4.91 14.71 -4.52
CA ALA A 14 4.59 14.02 -3.28
C ALA A 14 3.71 12.79 -3.58
N ILE A 15 3.50 11.95 -2.56
CA ILE A 15 2.85 10.65 -2.73
C ILE A 15 1.52 10.63 -1.99
N GLY A 16 0.43 10.48 -2.73
CA GLY A 16 -0.90 10.23 -2.19
C GLY A 16 -1.20 8.75 -2.12
N THR A 17 -2.14 8.36 -1.25
CA THR A 17 -2.69 7.00 -1.24
C THR A 17 -4.19 6.97 -0.98
N ILE A 18 -4.84 5.97 -1.59
CA ILE A 18 -6.19 5.54 -1.25
C ILE A 18 -6.25 4.01 -1.21
N SER A 19 -7.14 3.49 -0.37
CA SER A 19 -7.51 2.08 -0.32
C SER A 19 -8.95 1.93 -0.77
N GLN A 20 -9.24 0.96 -1.62
CA GLN A 20 -10.60 0.66 -2.05
C GLN A 20 -10.90 -0.82 -1.96
N HIS A 21 -12.13 -1.12 -1.56
CA HIS A 21 -12.70 -2.44 -1.62
C HIS A 21 -13.48 -2.59 -2.93
N LEU A 22 -13.12 -3.59 -3.73
CA LEU A 22 -13.75 -3.88 -5.01
C LEU A 22 -14.43 -5.26 -4.95
N THR A 23 -15.65 -5.34 -5.45
CA THR A 23 -16.35 -6.60 -5.64
C THR A 23 -16.49 -6.89 -7.13
N ASP A 24 -15.91 -8.00 -7.58
CA ASP A 24 -16.06 -8.49 -8.94
C ASP A 24 -17.33 -9.32 -9.07
N GLN A 25 -18.37 -8.69 -9.61
CA GLN A 25 -19.70 -9.31 -9.79
C GLN A 25 -19.69 -10.43 -10.86
N SER A 26 -18.67 -10.49 -11.71
CA SER A 26 -18.58 -11.44 -12.83
C SER A 26 -18.01 -12.80 -12.43
N ARG A 27 -17.32 -12.88 -11.29
CA ARG A 27 -16.66 -14.09 -10.81
C ARG A 27 -17.15 -14.50 -9.44
N ASP A 28 -17.40 -15.79 -9.28
CA ASP A 28 -17.67 -16.39 -7.98
C ASP A 28 -16.38 -16.52 -7.18
N GLU A 29 -16.50 -16.43 -5.87
CA GLU A 29 -15.40 -16.65 -4.94
C GLU A 29 -15.14 -18.16 -4.77
N THR A 30 -14.00 -18.60 -5.28
CA THR A 30 -13.60 -20.02 -5.27
C THR A 30 -13.08 -20.52 -3.92
N LEU A 31 -12.76 -19.60 -2.99
CA LEU A 31 -12.17 -19.93 -1.69
C LEU A 31 -13.15 -19.74 -0.51
N SER A 32 -14.38 -19.29 -0.79
CA SER A 32 -15.46 -19.17 0.19
C SER A 32 -16.22 -20.50 0.30
N ALA A 33 -16.67 -20.82 1.51
CA ALA A 33 -17.60 -21.92 1.73
C ALA A 33 -19.06 -21.52 1.42
N THR A 34 -19.33 -20.23 1.18
CA THR A 34 -20.67 -19.70 0.94
C THR A 34 -20.99 -19.78 -0.55
N PRO A 35 -22.04 -20.52 -0.96
CA PRO A 35 -22.46 -20.58 -2.36
C PRO A 35 -22.92 -19.21 -2.87
N GLY A 36 -22.46 -18.83 -4.06
CA GLY A 36 -22.83 -17.56 -4.71
C GLY A 36 -22.09 -16.33 -4.21
N ASP A 37 -21.11 -16.50 -3.32
CA ASP A 37 -20.23 -15.43 -2.86
C ASP A 37 -19.39 -14.88 -4.03
N LYS A 38 -19.14 -13.58 -4.03
CA LYS A 38 -18.45 -12.89 -5.15
C LYS A 38 -17.02 -12.56 -4.79
N ARG A 39 -16.17 -12.51 -5.81
CA ARG A 39 -14.74 -12.25 -5.59
C ARG A 39 -14.54 -10.80 -5.11
N GLU A 40 -14.17 -10.66 -3.85
CA GLU A 40 -13.79 -9.38 -3.25
C GLU A 40 -12.28 -9.14 -3.35
N LEU A 41 -11.84 -7.90 -3.50
CA LEU A 41 -10.44 -7.50 -3.62
C LEU A 41 -10.19 -6.18 -2.88
N MET A 42 -9.17 -6.15 -2.04
CA MET A 42 -8.68 -4.90 -1.45
C MET A 42 -7.52 -4.37 -2.29
N ILE A 43 -7.68 -3.17 -2.84
CA ILE A 43 -6.64 -2.48 -3.60
C ILE A 43 -6.10 -1.29 -2.83
N ASN A 44 -4.80 -1.02 -2.99
CA ASN A 44 -4.17 0.24 -2.61
C ASN A 44 -3.64 0.91 -3.87
N VAL A 45 -3.88 2.21 -3.99
CA VAL A 45 -3.42 3.03 -5.11
C VAL A 45 -2.54 4.13 -4.53
N TRP A 46 -1.29 4.18 -4.98
CA TRP A 46 -0.39 5.31 -4.74
C TRP A 46 -0.28 6.15 -5.99
N TYR A 47 -0.33 7.48 -5.84
CA TYR A 47 -0.43 8.39 -6.97
C TYR A 47 0.26 9.74 -6.72
N PRO A 48 0.66 10.45 -7.79
CA PRO A 48 1.37 11.73 -7.66
C PRO A 48 0.46 12.82 -7.08
N VAL A 49 0.98 13.60 -6.13
CA VAL A 49 0.29 14.72 -5.48
C VAL A 49 1.19 15.95 -5.51
N ASP A 50 0.59 17.13 -5.59
CA ASP A 50 1.35 18.38 -5.51
C ASP A 50 2.00 18.52 -4.11
N PRO A 51 3.30 18.80 -4.02
CA PRO A 51 4.00 18.88 -2.74
C PRO A 51 3.36 19.84 -1.73
N ASP A 52 2.79 20.95 -2.19
CA ASP A 52 2.16 21.94 -1.32
C ASP A 52 0.83 21.47 -0.71
N VAL A 53 0.10 20.59 -1.42
CA VAL A 53 -1.10 19.92 -0.89
C VAL A 53 -0.69 18.87 0.14
N ALA A 54 0.34 18.08 -0.16
CA ALA A 54 0.80 17.02 0.74
C ALA A 54 1.38 17.56 2.06
N LYS A 55 2.08 18.71 2.04
CA LYS A 55 2.60 19.37 3.26
C LYS A 55 1.52 19.70 4.29
N GLN A 56 0.26 19.83 3.88
CA GLN A 56 -0.87 20.18 4.76
C GLN A 56 -1.54 18.96 5.38
N LYS A 57 -1.09 17.74 5.05
CA LYS A 57 -1.68 16.49 5.52
C LYS A 57 -0.70 15.70 6.39
N PRO A 58 -1.19 14.93 7.37
CA PRO A 58 -0.35 14.03 8.13
C PRO A 58 0.20 12.92 7.23
N LYS A 59 1.46 12.55 7.47
CA LYS A 59 2.10 11.40 6.83
C LYS A 59 1.58 10.11 7.46
N GLU A 60 1.24 9.14 6.64
CA GLU A 60 0.82 7.80 7.09
C GLU A 60 2.02 7.04 7.66
N PRO A 61 1.87 6.35 8.81
CA PRO A 61 2.89 5.42 9.27
C PRO A 61 2.87 4.10 8.47
N TYR A 62 3.86 3.25 8.68
CA TYR A 62 3.73 1.86 8.25
C TYR A 62 2.55 1.19 8.96
N PRO A 63 1.73 0.40 8.26
CA PRO A 63 0.57 -0.22 8.88
C PRO A 63 0.97 -1.52 9.58
N ALA A 64 0.20 -1.87 10.62
CA ALA A 64 0.53 -2.95 11.55
C ALA A 64 0.65 -4.33 10.85
N GLU A 65 -0.09 -4.52 9.76
CA GLU A 65 -0.12 -5.72 8.93
C GLU A 65 1.25 -6.07 8.36
N LEU A 66 2.16 -5.09 8.23
CA LEU A 66 3.55 -5.35 7.88
C LEU A 66 4.25 -6.22 8.92
N GLY A 67 4.15 -5.82 10.19
CA GLY A 67 4.75 -6.56 11.30
C GLY A 67 4.18 -7.97 11.43
N GLU A 68 2.88 -8.12 11.17
CA GLU A 68 2.21 -9.43 11.15
C GLU A 68 2.70 -10.30 9.99
N ALA A 69 2.85 -9.72 8.80
CA ALA A 69 3.32 -10.46 7.64
C ALA A 69 4.80 -10.87 7.79
N ILE A 70 5.67 -10.00 8.31
CA ILE A 70 7.07 -10.35 8.63
C ILE A 70 7.11 -11.47 9.67
N SER A 71 6.29 -11.35 10.72
CA SER A 71 6.16 -12.38 11.76
C SER A 71 5.78 -13.74 11.20
N LEU A 72 4.80 -13.79 10.31
CA LEU A 72 4.35 -15.00 9.63
C LEU A 72 5.44 -15.64 8.75
N VAL A 73 6.24 -14.81 8.04
CA VAL A 73 7.25 -15.29 7.09
C VAL A 73 8.51 -15.79 7.79
N PHE A 74 8.95 -15.08 8.83
CA PHE A 74 10.23 -15.36 9.49
C PHE A 74 10.10 -16.08 10.84
N GLY A 75 8.88 -16.30 11.33
CA GLY A 75 8.63 -16.95 12.63
C GLY A 75 9.03 -16.10 13.85
N ILE A 76 9.16 -14.78 13.66
CA ILE A 76 9.59 -13.83 14.71
C ILE A 76 8.35 -13.24 15.40
N PRO A 77 8.31 -13.08 16.73
CA PRO A 77 7.14 -12.52 17.43
C PRO A 77 6.73 -11.13 16.92
N LYS A 78 5.45 -10.93 16.57
CA LYS A 78 4.93 -9.68 16.01
C LYS A 78 5.13 -8.46 16.91
N GLN A 79 5.21 -8.66 18.23
CA GLN A 79 5.46 -7.63 19.24
C GLN A 79 6.77 -6.88 18.97
N LEU A 80 7.76 -7.56 18.39
CA LEU A 80 9.04 -6.96 18.02
C LEU A 80 8.92 -5.97 16.86
N PHE A 81 7.82 -5.98 16.11
CA PHE A 81 7.56 -5.08 14.98
C PHE A 81 6.51 -4.01 15.29
N SER A 82 6.02 -3.93 16.53
CA SER A 82 5.04 -2.92 16.95
C SER A 82 5.53 -1.48 16.74
N TYR A 83 6.85 -1.27 16.77
CA TYR A 83 7.46 0.04 16.51
C TYR A 83 7.32 0.51 15.06
N LEU A 84 7.00 -0.38 14.10
CA LEU A 84 6.88 0.03 12.69
C LEU A 84 5.76 1.05 12.50
N THR A 85 4.68 0.96 13.29
CA THR A 85 3.57 1.93 13.25
C THR A 85 3.95 3.32 13.77
N THR A 86 5.15 3.49 14.33
CA THR A 86 5.66 4.81 14.75
C THR A 86 6.63 5.41 13.74
N ILE A 87 6.96 4.70 12.65
CA ILE A 87 7.83 5.20 11.58
C ILE A 87 6.95 5.86 10.51
N PRO A 88 7.08 7.19 10.30
CA PRO A 88 6.34 7.87 9.26
C PRO A 88 6.85 7.48 7.87
N THR A 89 5.94 7.32 6.91
CA THR A 89 6.26 7.20 5.48
C THR A 89 6.24 8.57 4.80
N HIS A 90 6.46 8.63 3.48
CA HIS A 90 6.31 9.87 2.71
C HIS A 90 4.90 10.07 2.13
N VAL A 91 3.94 9.25 2.55
CA VAL A 91 2.63 9.14 1.93
C VAL A 91 1.56 9.90 2.70
N VAL A 92 0.62 10.55 2.00
CA VAL A 92 -0.54 11.23 2.58
C VAL A 92 -1.86 10.60 2.12
N GLN A 93 -2.84 10.48 3.02
CA GLN A 93 -4.13 9.87 2.70
C GLN A 93 -5.08 10.85 1.99
N GLY A 94 -5.71 10.39 0.90
CA GLY A 94 -6.84 11.05 0.26
C GLY A 94 -6.56 12.50 -0.16
N ALA A 95 -5.33 12.80 -0.58
CA ALA A 95 -5.03 14.06 -1.25
C ALA A 95 -5.53 14.03 -2.69
N GLU A 96 -5.86 15.17 -3.27
CA GLU A 96 -6.18 15.24 -4.69
C GLU A 96 -4.95 14.88 -5.52
N ILE A 97 -5.16 14.13 -6.60
CA ILE A 97 -4.10 13.81 -7.55
C ILE A 97 -3.59 15.10 -8.21
N SER A 98 -2.27 15.18 -8.42
CA SER A 98 -1.66 16.31 -9.13
C SER A 98 -2.28 16.47 -10.53
N ASN A 99 -2.50 17.71 -10.94
CA ASN A 99 -2.96 18.05 -12.29
C ASN A 99 -1.82 18.49 -13.21
N ALA A 100 -0.56 18.34 -12.77
CA ALA A 100 0.61 18.78 -13.53
C ALA A 100 0.79 18.03 -14.86
N GLU A 101 0.25 16.81 -14.97
CA GLU A 101 0.20 16.05 -16.22
C GLU A 101 -1.24 15.70 -16.55
N ALA A 102 -1.58 15.65 -17.84
CA ALA A 102 -2.92 15.23 -18.27
C ALA A 102 -3.18 13.73 -18.06
N LYS A 103 -2.12 12.91 -18.00
CA LYS A 103 -2.17 11.46 -17.84
C LYS A 103 -0.91 10.96 -17.13
N TYR A 104 -1.06 9.93 -16.32
CA TYR A 104 0.05 9.25 -15.65
C TYR A 104 0.10 7.77 -16.07
N PRO A 105 1.30 7.20 -16.31
CA PRO A 105 1.46 5.75 -16.50
C PRO A 105 1.03 4.98 -15.24
N VAL A 106 0.34 3.85 -15.44
CA VAL A 106 -0.15 2.98 -14.36
C VAL A 106 0.66 1.69 -14.32
N LEU A 107 1.18 1.35 -13.14
CA LEU A 107 1.89 0.12 -12.86
C LEU A 107 1.07 -0.74 -11.90
N LEU A 108 0.83 -2.00 -12.29
CA LEU A 108 0.16 -2.97 -11.44
C LEU A 108 1.22 -3.80 -10.70
N PHE A 109 1.24 -3.67 -9.38
CA PHE A 109 2.12 -4.42 -8.50
C PHE A 109 1.34 -5.56 -7.83
N SER A 110 1.67 -6.80 -8.20
CA SER A 110 1.19 -7.99 -7.49
C SER A 110 2.23 -8.39 -6.46
N PRO A 111 1.97 -8.25 -5.15
CA PRO A 111 2.87 -8.82 -4.15
C PRO A 111 2.95 -10.34 -4.35
N GLY A 112 4.17 -10.90 -4.33
CA GLY A 112 4.34 -12.35 -4.30
C GLY A 112 3.76 -12.95 -3.01
N ILE A 113 3.36 -14.22 -3.04
CA ILE A 113 3.02 -14.99 -1.83
C ILE A 113 4.20 -14.86 -0.84
N ARG A 114 3.91 -14.43 0.41
CA ARG A 114 4.91 -14.17 1.47
C ARG A 114 5.81 -12.94 1.27
N SER A 115 5.56 -12.11 0.26
CA SER A 115 6.13 -10.76 0.18
C SER A 115 5.15 -9.79 0.83
N THR A 116 5.68 -8.83 1.60
CA THR A 116 4.85 -7.77 2.18
C THR A 116 4.83 -6.60 1.20
N ARG A 117 3.67 -5.97 0.99
CA ARG A 117 3.52 -4.76 0.15
C ARG A 117 4.55 -3.66 0.48
N PHE A 118 5.05 -3.68 1.72
CA PHE A 118 5.98 -2.71 2.24
C PHE A 118 7.45 -3.01 1.98
N GLN A 119 7.82 -4.24 1.60
CA GLN A 119 9.16 -4.55 1.10
C GLN A 119 9.51 -3.74 -0.14
N SER A 120 8.50 -3.29 -0.88
CA SER A 120 8.66 -2.43 -2.06
C SER A 120 8.26 -0.98 -1.80
N MET A 121 7.95 -0.57 -0.57
CA MET A 121 7.43 0.78 -0.28
C MET A 121 8.37 1.86 -0.82
N THR A 122 9.68 1.74 -0.59
CA THR A 122 10.67 2.66 -1.14
C THR A 122 10.63 2.74 -2.67
N ALA A 123 10.49 1.61 -3.36
CA ALA A 123 10.40 1.57 -4.82
C ALA A 123 9.08 2.16 -5.33
N VAL A 124 7.97 1.90 -4.62
CA VAL A 124 6.66 2.48 -4.92
C VAL A 124 6.70 3.99 -4.74
N GLU A 125 7.23 4.48 -3.61
CA GLU A 125 7.39 5.91 -3.33
C GLU A 125 8.27 6.58 -4.39
N GLU A 126 9.38 5.95 -4.76
CA GLU A 126 10.28 6.48 -5.80
C GLU A 126 9.57 6.59 -7.16
N LEU A 127 8.88 5.53 -7.60
CA LEU A 127 8.13 5.54 -8.85
C LEU A 127 7.03 6.62 -8.84
N VAL A 128 6.27 6.70 -7.75
CA VAL A 128 5.18 7.68 -7.66
C VAL A 128 5.70 9.11 -7.63
N SER A 129 6.82 9.36 -6.94
CA SER A 129 7.48 10.68 -6.95
C SER A 129 7.92 11.11 -8.36
N HIS A 130 8.12 10.16 -9.28
CA HIS A 130 8.45 10.38 -10.69
C HIS A 130 7.24 10.45 -11.62
N GLY A 131 6.02 10.40 -11.09
CA GLY A 131 4.79 10.54 -11.89
C GLY A 131 4.17 9.22 -12.32
N TYR A 132 4.44 8.11 -11.65
CA TYR A 132 3.72 6.86 -11.88
C TYR A 132 2.55 6.71 -10.91
N ILE A 133 1.46 6.12 -11.37
CA ILE A 133 0.42 5.57 -10.48
C ILE A 133 0.75 4.11 -10.25
N VAL A 134 0.85 3.69 -8.99
CA VAL A 134 1.10 2.29 -8.63
C VAL A 134 -0.13 1.73 -7.95
N VAL A 135 -0.64 0.61 -8.46
CA VAL A 135 -1.79 -0.10 -7.91
C VAL A 135 -1.33 -1.44 -7.37
N SER A 136 -1.64 -1.75 -6.11
CA SER A 136 -1.45 -3.09 -5.55
C SER A 136 -2.76 -3.70 -5.08
N PHE A 137 -2.83 -5.03 -5.07
CA PHE A 137 -4.00 -5.79 -4.66
C PHE A 137 -3.61 -6.92 -3.69
N ASP A 138 -4.52 -7.24 -2.76
CA ASP A 138 -4.29 -8.22 -1.69
C ASP A 138 -5.22 -9.37 -2.02
N PRO A 139 -4.71 -10.61 -2.04
CA PRO A 139 -5.59 -11.76 -2.12
C PRO A 139 -6.38 -11.86 -0.82
N THR A 140 -7.62 -11.39 -0.84
CA THR A 140 -8.65 -11.41 0.23
C THR A 140 -8.77 -12.75 0.94
N TYR A 141 -8.57 -13.87 0.25
CA TYR A 141 -8.75 -15.21 0.82
C TYR A 141 -7.44 -15.93 1.21
N THR A 142 -6.28 -15.28 1.14
CA THR A 142 -5.03 -15.84 1.71
C THR A 142 -4.84 -15.52 3.18
N LYS A 143 -5.69 -14.66 3.75
CA LYS A 143 -5.78 -14.43 5.20
C LYS A 143 -7.05 -15.09 5.70
N LYS A 144 -6.91 -16.18 6.46
CA LYS A 144 -8.01 -16.74 7.25
C LYS A 144 -8.61 -15.58 8.07
N ARG A 145 -9.90 -15.29 7.89
CA ARG A 145 -10.69 -14.59 8.91
C ARG A 145 -10.59 -15.45 10.17
N SER A 146 -9.81 -14.99 11.15
CA SER A 146 -9.81 -15.52 12.52
C SER A 146 -10.89 -14.84 13.32
#